data_AF-A0AAJ8B393-F1
#
_entry.id   AF-A0AAJ8B393-F1
#
_cell.length_a   1.000
_cell.length_b   1.000
_cell.length_c   1.000
_cell.angle_alpha   90.00
_cell.angle_beta   90.00
_cell.angle_gamma   90.00
#
_symmetry.space_group_name_H-M   'P 1'
#
loop_
_entity.id
_entity.type
_entity.pdbx_description
1 polymer ?
#
loop_
_entity_poly.entity_id
_entity_poly.type
_entity_poly.pdbx_seq_one_letter_code
_entity_poly.pdbx_strand_id
1 'polypeptide(L)'
;MGDNDSGSVGRHSHQFKVKFSPKDRKEYTIDCDQPRTVLEVIKSDKKYKEKITYAADDENIVIQLGSADKKQIIATHFPCSCIREGESLVIFCKTKKIEEARDQHDKEIKPRDKYSVIYIDKEGGVHTKTKELFRSNAVKQFKYLCVYGEKGTTVEEALKRDGRFIDDLGKFKLSDNENPNVLTECTQKVDNLDQKAFKICLLRKKRGQRRHESVSDVPEPSAVSVKTALEKSGSSNTKKIYELLRQQFPDLKKWMEERFTGDSYQEELKLRKENFGKIQQSFSEVHRVRKLLKLGESVCKIVVKDVCEGTGFVLFDNFILTNAHLFKGHVDETKFQVDTDVLALFDYEEPEPDINYYYFTCKKTLIDLDVELDYAVIELNPEGQRPNKKTTKKIKVPPGLLEKFGPMPQDSEACIIGHPAGGVKKIDPICIIEKRDQAVRDQFIVHSVFNRTEEQGIENIMMGGNKADYVVTEDTFMYHGSSGSPVFDADGRVFGLHSAGYTYGFPQHTKSVIEFVHSLLTIFNKFVSNLKEKGDEKLLEKVEEKAKKNTHLKTIVGAEQADSDSDPESMDSS
;
A
#
# COMPACT_ATOMS: atom_id res chain seq x y z
N MET A 1 54.47 -14.00 18.39
CA MET A 1 53.34 -14.94 18.35
C MET A 1 52.26 -14.35 19.23
N GLY A 2 51.43 -13.50 18.63
CA GLY A 2 50.25 -12.95 19.28
C GLY A 2 49.06 -13.57 18.58
N ASP A 3 48.36 -14.45 19.29
CA ASP A 3 47.19 -15.13 18.77
C ASP A 3 46.03 -14.13 18.65
N ASN A 4 45.46 -14.10 17.45
CA ASN A 4 44.24 -13.38 17.13
C ASN A 4 43.06 -14.02 17.88
N ASP A 5 42.52 -13.31 18.85
CA ASP A 5 41.23 -13.63 19.45
C ASP A 5 40.12 -13.19 18.49
N SER A 6 39.78 -14.07 17.54
CA SER A 6 38.60 -13.92 16.70
C SER A 6 37.36 -14.25 17.53
N GLY A 7 36.68 -13.21 18.01
CA GLY A 7 35.38 -13.32 18.68
C GLY A 7 34.40 -14.10 17.81
N SER A 8 34.03 -15.30 18.27
CA SER A 8 33.03 -16.12 17.58
C SER A 8 31.67 -15.44 17.68
N VAL A 9 31.13 -15.04 16.54
CA VAL A 9 29.72 -14.66 16.40
C VAL A 9 28.91 -15.93 16.71
N GLY A 10 28.31 -15.99 17.89
CA GLY A 10 27.51 -17.14 18.33
C GLY A 10 26.41 -17.45 17.33
N ARG A 11 26.52 -18.61 16.67
CA ARG A 11 25.54 -19.09 15.68
C ARG A 11 24.20 -19.30 16.38
N HIS A 12 23.15 -18.60 15.95
CA HIS A 12 21.79 -18.79 16.46
C HIS A 12 21.30 -20.20 16.07
N SER A 13 21.23 -21.13 17.02
CA SER A 13 20.78 -22.50 16.76
C SER A 13 20.04 -23.01 17.98
N HIS A 14 18.75 -23.33 17.82
CA HIS A 14 17.95 -23.97 18.86
C HIS A 14 16.83 -24.82 18.25
N GLN A 15 16.33 -25.80 19.00
CA GLN A 15 15.22 -26.64 18.58
C GLN A 15 14.00 -26.44 19.48
N PHE A 16 12.81 -26.53 18.90
CA PHE A 16 11.56 -26.63 19.65
C PHE A 16 10.62 -27.62 18.97
N LYS A 17 9.58 -28.06 19.68
CA LYS A 17 8.63 -29.08 19.22
C LYS A 17 7.31 -28.44 18.84
N VAL A 18 6.64 -28.94 17.81
CA VAL A 18 5.35 -28.41 17.36
C VAL A 18 4.31 -29.51 17.16
N LYS A 19 3.10 -29.27 17.66
CA LYS A 19 1.87 -29.97 17.29
C LYS A 19 1.03 -29.08 16.38
N PHE A 20 0.56 -29.57 15.24
CA PHE A 20 -0.25 -28.80 14.28
C PHE A 20 -1.77 -28.86 14.57
N SER A 21 -2.15 -29.46 15.69
CA SER A 21 -3.50 -29.43 16.23
C SER A 21 -3.47 -29.81 17.72
N PRO A 22 -4.36 -29.25 18.55
CA PRO A 22 -4.51 -29.68 19.95
C PRO A 22 -4.86 -31.16 20.11
N LYS A 23 -5.41 -31.79 19.05
CA LYS A 23 -5.80 -33.21 19.05
C LYS A 23 -4.67 -34.13 18.56
N ASP A 24 -3.57 -33.58 18.06
CA ASP A 24 -2.48 -34.37 17.50
C ASP A 24 -1.71 -35.10 18.62
N ARG A 25 -1.48 -36.40 18.39
CA ARG A 25 -0.68 -37.24 19.29
C ARG A 25 0.83 -37.12 19.05
N LYS A 26 1.22 -36.60 17.88
CA LYS A 26 2.63 -36.52 17.44
C LYS A 26 3.13 -35.08 17.57
N GLU A 27 4.38 -34.95 18.02
CA GLU A 27 5.14 -33.70 18.02
C GLU A 27 6.23 -33.80 16.95
N TYR A 28 6.51 -32.68 16.28
CA TYR A 28 7.55 -32.55 15.28
C TYR A 28 8.63 -31.63 15.81
N THR A 29 9.89 -32.07 15.79
CA THR A 29 11.02 -31.20 16.10
C THR A 29 11.25 -30.25 14.94
N ILE A 30 11.40 -28.96 15.24
CA ILE A 30 11.71 -27.90 14.28
C ILE A 30 13.04 -27.28 14.67
N ASP A 31 13.93 -27.18 13.70
CA ASP A 31 15.24 -26.54 13.82
C ASP A 31 15.13 -25.05 13.47
N CYS A 32 15.71 -24.20 14.32
CA CYS A 32 15.81 -22.76 14.10
C CYS A 32 17.27 -22.33 14.06
N ASP A 33 17.76 -22.02 12.87
CA ASP A 33 19.15 -21.67 12.55
C ASP A 33 19.36 -20.17 12.30
N GLN A 34 18.28 -19.38 12.29
CA GLN A 34 18.31 -17.93 12.08
C GLN A 34 17.31 -17.20 12.99
N PRO A 35 17.65 -16.02 13.52
CA PRO A 35 16.72 -15.20 14.31
C PRO A 35 15.55 -14.73 13.45
N ARG A 36 14.34 -15.19 13.78
CA ARG A 36 13.07 -14.82 13.10
C ARG A 36 11.88 -15.06 14.04
N THR A 37 10.67 -14.75 13.61
CA THR A 37 9.48 -14.99 14.46
C THR A 37 9.17 -16.49 14.55
N VAL A 38 8.56 -16.93 15.65
CA VAL A 38 8.16 -18.34 15.83
C VAL A 38 7.29 -18.82 14.68
N LEU A 39 6.35 -18.00 14.19
CA LEU A 39 5.49 -18.40 13.07
C LEU A 39 6.29 -18.59 11.77
N GLU A 40 7.25 -17.72 11.46
CA GLU A 40 8.11 -17.87 10.27
C GLU A 40 8.96 -19.14 10.32
N VAL A 41 9.51 -19.46 11.50
CA VAL A 41 10.23 -20.74 11.69
C VAL A 41 9.30 -21.92 11.37
N ILE A 42 8.10 -21.93 11.95
CA ILE A 42 7.14 -23.03 11.76
C ILE A 42 6.69 -23.13 10.30
N LYS A 43 6.39 -22.00 9.63
CA LYS A 43 5.96 -21.97 8.22
C LYS A 43 7.01 -22.47 7.25
N SER A 44 8.29 -22.35 7.61
CA SER A 44 9.39 -22.86 6.78
C SER A 44 9.50 -24.39 6.80
N ASP A 45 8.90 -25.05 7.81
CA ASP A 45 8.86 -26.50 7.88
C ASP A 45 7.84 -27.10 6.90
N LYS A 46 8.23 -28.16 6.19
CA LYS A 46 7.37 -28.83 5.19
C LYS A 46 6.09 -29.38 5.80
N LYS A 47 6.11 -29.82 7.07
CA LYS A 47 4.94 -30.34 7.78
C LYS A 47 3.87 -29.30 8.03
N TYR A 48 4.23 -28.01 8.09
CA TYR A 48 3.24 -26.95 8.21
C TYR A 48 2.28 -26.97 7.01
N LYS A 49 2.80 -26.99 5.78
CA LYS A 49 1.98 -27.05 4.55
C LYS A 49 1.16 -28.34 4.43
N GLU A 50 1.70 -29.46 4.92
CA GLU A 50 0.98 -30.75 4.93
C GLU A 50 -0.19 -30.77 5.93
N LYS A 51 -0.05 -30.08 7.08
CA LYS A 51 -0.99 -30.17 8.21
C LYS A 51 -1.96 -29.01 8.31
N ILE A 52 -1.58 -27.83 7.82
CA ILE A 52 -2.44 -26.65 7.72
C ILE A 52 -2.78 -26.47 6.23
N THR A 53 -3.92 -27.04 5.84
CA THR A 53 -4.32 -27.22 4.43
C THR A 53 -5.15 -26.10 3.83
N TYR A 54 -5.47 -25.06 4.62
CA TYR A 54 -6.26 -23.90 4.18
C TYR A 54 -5.45 -22.62 4.36
N ALA A 55 -5.65 -21.67 3.44
CA ALA A 55 -5.10 -20.33 3.56
C ALA A 55 -5.78 -19.61 4.73
N ALA A 56 -5.14 -19.65 5.90
CA ALA A 56 -5.52 -18.83 7.04
C ALA A 56 -4.60 -17.61 7.05
N ASP A 57 -5.19 -16.42 7.19
CA ASP A 57 -4.44 -15.22 7.52
C ASP A 57 -3.70 -15.43 8.85
N ASP A 58 -2.53 -14.81 9.02
CA ASP A 58 -1.73 -14.96 10.23
C ASP A 58 -2.49 -14.52 11.48
N GLU A 59 -3.37 -13.53 11.31
CA GLU A 59 -4.29 -13.03 12.33
C GLU A 59 -5.26 -14.09 12.90
N ASN A 60 -5.45 -15.20 12.19
CA ASN A 60 -6.31 -16.32 12.59
C ASN A 60 -5.55 -17.45 13.29
N ILE A 61 -4.21 -17.39 13.33
CA ILE A 61 -3.36 -18.43 13.87
C ILE A 61 -3.26 -18.28 15.39
N VAL A 62 -3.34 -19.41 16.10
CA VAL A 62 -3.07 -19.51 17.53
C VAL A 62 -1.80 -20.30 17.73
N ILE A 63 -0.87 -19.75 18.51
CA ILE A 63 0.32 -20.47 18.98
C ILE A 63 0.26 -20.58 20.50
N GLN A 64 0.01 -21.78 21.00
CA GLN A 64 0.06 -22.12 22.41
C GLN A 64 1.48 -22.47 22.81
N LEU A 65 1.96 -21.93 23.92
CA LEU A 65 3.23 -22.29 24.53
C LEU A 65 3.02 -23.39 25.59
N GLY A 66 3.75 -24.50 25.45
CA GLY A 66 3.70 -25.68 26.31
C GLY A 66 2.65 -26.72 25.89
N SER A 67 2.85 -27.94 26.39
CA SER A 67 1.99 -29.11 26.16
C SER A 67 0.82 -29.25 27.16
N ALA A 68 0.76 -28.41 28.20
CA ALA A 68 -0.25 -28.45 29.26
C ALA A 68 -1.58 -27.75 28.89
N ASP A 69 -2.63 -27.99 29.69
CA ASP A 69 -3.99 -27.44 29.54
C ASP A 69 -4.00 -25.90 29.41
N LYS A 70 -4.03 -25.41 28.16
CA LYS A 70 -4.27 -24.01 27.76
C LYS A 70 -3.65 -22.96 28.71
N LYS A 71 -2.40 -23.16 29.13
CA LYS A 71 -1.79 -22.28 30.13
C LYS A 71 -1.36 -20.94 29.52
N GLN A 72 -0.78 -20.97 28.32
CA GLN A 72 -0.04 -19.84 27.75
C GLN A 72 -0.26 -19.74 26.24
N ILE A 73 -0.44 -18.51 25.74
CA ILE A 73 -0.50 -18.20 24.31
C ILE A 73 0.52 -17.10 23.98
N ILE A 74 1.23 -17.24 22.86
CA ILE A 74 2.16 -16.24 22.31
C ILE A 74 1.55 -15.58 21.05
N ALA A 75 2.03 -14.40 20.67
CA ALA A 75 1.65 -13.75 19.41
C ALA A 75 2.35 -14.44 18.22
N THR A 76 1.86 -14.27 17.00
CA THR A 76 2.54 -14.87 15.82
C THR A 76 3.94 -14.30 15.58
N HIS A 77 4.12 -13.02 15.92
CA HIS A 77 5.37 -12.28 15.82
C HIS A 77 6.32 -12.48 17.02
N PHE A 78 6.06 -13.47 17.87
CA PHE A 78 6.89 -13.74 19.04
C PHE A 78 8.33 -14.14 18.61
N PRO A 79 9.39 -13.57 19.20
CA PRO A 79 10.77 -13.91 18.85
C PRO A 79 11.10 -15.37 19.10
N CYS A 80 11.70 -16.06 18.12
CA CYS A 80 12.16 -17.44 18.32
C CYS A 80 13.21 -17.54 19.45
N SER A 81 14.04 -16.51 19.61
CA SER A 81 15.03 -16.41 20.70
C SER A 81 14.40 -16.40 22.10
N CYS A 82 13.09 -16.17 22.22
CA CYS A 82 12.35 -16.24 23.48
C CYS A 82 11.80 -17.64 23.80
N ILE A 83 11.92 -18.60 22.88
CA ILE A 83 11.52 -20.00 23.08
C ILE A 83 12.72 -20.78 23.62
N ARG A 84 12.49 -21.62 24.63
CA ARG A 84 13.57 -22.44 25.22
C ARG A 84 13.83 -23.68 24.37
N GLU A 85 15.06 -24.17 24.46
CA GLU A 85 15.47 -25.44 23.84
C GLU A 85 14.53 -26.58 24.25
N GLY A 86 13.99 -27.29 23.27
CA GLY A 86 13.09 -28.44 23.45
C GLY A 86 11.67 -28.10 23.91
N GLU A 87 11.28 -26.83 23.97
CA GLU A 87 9.94 -26.41 24.39
C GLU A 87 8.86 -26.81 23.37
N SER A 88 7.68 -27.25 23.82
CA SER A 88 6.60 -27.68 22.94
C SER A 88 5.62 -26.55 22.64
N LEU A 89 5.22 -26.40 21.38
CA LEU A 89 4.22 -25.47 20.90
C LEU A 89 3.04 -26.22 20.28
N VAL A 90 1.85 -25.65 20.38
CA VAL A 90 0.67 -26.14 19.64
C VAL A 90 0.15 -25.03 18.74
N ILE A 91 0.15 -25.26 17.43
CA ILE A 91 -0.34 -24.34 16.43
C ILE A 91 -1.66 -24.83 15.83
N PHE A 92 -2.63 -23.94 15.68
CA PHE A 92 -3.91 -24.21 15.01
C PHE A 92 -4.60 -22.90 14.63
N CYS A 93 -5.50 -22.92 13.64
CA CYS A 93 -6.22 -21.72 13.25
C CYS A 93 -7.65 -21.67 13.83
N LYS A 94 -8.21 -20.46 13.89
CA LYS A 94 -9.61 -20.20 14.21
C LYS A 94 -10.27 -19.45 13.05
N THR A 95 -11.60 -19.49 13.01
CA THR A 95 -12.39 -18.76 12.02
C THR A 95 -12.47 -17.25 12.28
N LYS A 96 -12.16 -16.82 13.51
CA LYS A 96 -12.14 -15.40 13.90
C LYS A 96 -10.70 -14.93 14.04
N LYS A 97 -10.45 -13.68 13.66
CA LYS A 97 -9.20 -12.96 13.94
C LYS A 97 -8.96 -12.90 15.46
N ILE A 98 -7.71 -13.09 15.86
CA ILE A 98 -7.28 -13.21 17.26
C ILE A 98 -6.32 -12.10 17.63
N GLU A 99 -5.49 -11.71 16.68
CA GLU A 99 -4.56 -10.60 16.74
C GLU A 99 -4.78 -9.70 15.52
N GLU A 100 -4.28 -8.48 15.62
CA GLU A 100 -4.17 -7.56 14.50
C GLU A 100 -2.72 -7.61 13.98
N ALA A 101 -2.55 -7.76 12.67
CA ALA A 101 -1.24 -7.74 12.03
C ALA A 101 -0.57 -6.39 12.30
N ARG A 102 0.58 -6.44 12.97
CA ARG A 102 1.42 -5.26 13.22
C ARG A 102 2.72 -5.47 12.45
N ASP A 103 3.06 -4.51 11.60
CA ASP A 103 4.29 -4.55 10.79
C ASP A 103 5.51 -4.74 11.70
N GLN A 104 6.08 -5.94 11.64
CA GLN A 104 7.28 -6.34 12.38
C GLN A 104 8.34 -6.96 11.46
N HIS A 105 8.10 -6.97 10.15
CA HIS A 105 8.99 -7.59 9.14
C HIS A 105 10.38 -6.93 9.03
N ASP A 106 10.56 -5.73 9.61
CA ASP A 106 11.81 -4.97 9.56
C ASP A 106 12.57 -4.92 10.90
N LYS A 107 12.15 -5.70 11.90
CA LYS A 107 12.85 -5.73 13.20
C LYS A 107 13.73 -6.96 13.30
N GLU A 108 15.04 -6.72 13.28
CA GLU A 108 16.06 -7.71 13.62
C GLU A 108 15.71 -8.38 14.96
N ILE A 109 15.47 -9.69 14.93
CA ILE A 109 15.23 -10.47 16.15
C ILE A 109 16.54 -10.55 16.93
N LYS A 110 16.52 -9.99 18.13
CA LYS A 110 17.70 -9.89 18.98
C LYS A 110 17.90 -11.16 19.82
N PRO A 111 19.08 -11.36 20.41
CA PRO A 111 19.29 -12.41 21.39
C PRO A 111 18.37 -12.28 22.62
N ARG A 112 18.11 -13.40 23.31
CA ARG A 112 17.14 -13.48 24.43
C ARG A 112 17.34 -12.44 25.52
N ASP A 113 18.58 -12.05 25.81
CA ASP A 113 18.92 -11.10 26.89
C ASP A 113 18.38 -9.69 26.64
N LYS A 114 18.04 -9.36 25.39
CA LYS A 114 17.46 -8.07 24.98
C LYS A 114 15.95 -7.98 25.23
N TYR A 115 15.29 -9.08 25.57
CA TYR A 115 13.85 -9.12 25.79
C TYR A 115 13.49 -9.39 27.25
N SER A 116 12.34 -8.86 27.65
CA SER A 116 11.57 -9.28 28.82
C SER A 116 10.26 -9.90 28.33
N VAL A 117 9.93 -11.08 28.83
CA VAL A 117 8.66 -11.77 28.59
C VAL A 117 7.83 -11.72 29.85
N ILE A 118 6.69 -11.05 29.80
CA ILE A 118 5.74 -10.91 30.91
C ILE A 118 4.47 -11.71 30.63
N TYR A 119 3.80 -12.17 31.67
CA TYR A 119 2.58 -12.96 31.57
C TYR A 119 1.37 -12.12 31.99
N ILE A 120 0.48 -11.81 31.05
CA ILE A 120 -0.75 -11.08 31.36
C ILE A 120 -1.88 -12.07 31.57
N ASP A 121 -2.50 -12.04 32.75
CA ASP A 121 -3.64 -12.88 33.10
C ASP A 121 -4.87 -12.52 32.22
N LYS A 122 -5.60 -13.54 31.78
CA LYS A 122 -6.89 -13.35 31.10
C LYS A 122 -7.90 -12.59 31.96
N GLU A 123 -7.77 -12.69 33.28
CA GLU A 123 -8.61 -11.97 34.22
C GLU A 123 -8.02 -10.60 34.49
N GLY A 124 -8.79 -9.56 34.18
CA GLY A 124 -8.47 -8.21 34.61
C GLY A 124 -8.52 -8.08 36.14
N GLY A 125 -7.71 -7.17 36.67
CA GLY A 125 -7.71 -6.78 38.07
C GLY A 125 -8.80 -5.75 38.37
N VAL A 126 -8.48 -4.76 39.19
CA VAL A 126 -9.45 -3.76 39.67
C VAL A 126 -10.02 -2.93 38.50
N HIS A 127 -11.31 -2.63 38.56
CA HIS A 127 -12.06 -1.77 37.61
C HIS A 127 -12.12 -2.25 36.14
N THR A 128 -11.90 -3.54 35.87
CA THR A 128 -11.90 -4.11 34.52
C THR A 128 -13.20 -4.80 34.10
N LYS A 129 -14.09 -5.12 35.05
CA LYS A 129 -15.32 -5.92 34.81
C LYS A 129 -16.23 -5.41 33.69
N THR A 130 -16.20 -4.12 33.36
CA THR A 130 -17.09 -3.48 32.38
C THR A 130 -16.39 -3.08 31.09
N LYS A 131 -15.08 -3.33 30.94
CA LYS A 131 -14.30 -2.97 29.75
C LYS A 131 -13.69 -4.21 29.13
N GLU A 132 -13.79 -4.35 27.82
CA GLU A 132 -13.06 -5.40 27.10
C GLU A 132 -11.57 -5.07 27.08
N LEU A 133 -10.73 -6.07 27.35
CA LEU A 133 -9.26 -5.91 27.36
C LEU A 133 -8.60 -6.49 26.10
N PHE A 134 -9.28 -7.42 25.43
CA PHE A 134 -8.76 -8.21 24.32
C PHE A 134 -9.67 -8.06 23.11
N ARG A 135 -9.09 -8.07 21.91
CA ARG A 135 -9.85 -7.99 20.64
C ARG A 135 -10.73 -9.20 20.40
N SER A 136 -10.24 -10.37 20.80
CA SER A 136 -10.90 -11.64 20.57
C SER A 136 -11.12 -12.38 21.87
N ASN A 137 -12.36 -12.75 22.15
CA ASN A 137 -12.68 -13.60 23.30
C ASN A 137 -12.03 -15.01 23.20
N ALA A 138 -11.50 -15.38 22.02
CA ALA A 138 -10.77 -16.63 21.84
C ALA A 138 -9.52 -16.72 22.72
N VAL A 139 -8.86 -15.60 23.06
CA VAL A 139 -7.65 -15.62 23.91
C VAL A 139 -7.97 -15.97 25.37
N LYS A 140 -9.21 -15.73 25.82
CA LYS A 140 -9.65 -16.01 27.21
C LYS A 140 -9.71 -17.50 27.55
N GLN A 141 -9.56 -18.38 26.56
CA GLN A 141 -9.39 -19.81 26.82
C GLN A 141 -8.02 -20.13 27.45
N PHE A 142 -7.05 -19.23 27.32
CA PHE A 142 -5.70 -19.39 27.88
C PHE A 142 -5.57 -18.63 29.20
N LYS A 143 -4.86 -19.20 30.18
CA LYS A 143 -4.66 -18.52 31.47
C LYS A 143 -3.85 -17.23 31.31
N TYR A 144 -2.76 -17.29 30.56
CA TYR A 144 -1.84 -16.18 30.36
C TYR A 144 -1.60 -15.88 28.88
N LEU A 145 -1.53 -14.60 28.55
CA LEU A 145 -0.96 -14.11 27.30
C LEU A 145 0.49 -13.72 27.57
N CYS A 146 1.42 -14.38 26.88
CA CYS A 146 2.85 -14.09 26.96
C CYS A 146 3.16 -12.89 26.06
N VAL A 147 3.54 -11.77 26.65
CA VAL A 147 3.87 -10.53 25.95
C VAL A 147 5.37 -10.31 26.06
N TYR A 148 6.04 -10.08 24.94
CA TYR A 148 7.45 -9.70 24.95
C TYR A 148 7.62 -8.19 24.76
N GLY A 149 8.63 -7.62 25.40
CA GLY A 149 9.07 -6.26 25.17
C GLY A 149 10.59 -6.22 25.09
N GLU A 150 11.13 -5.42 24.16
CA GLU A 150 12.56 -5.12 24.16
C GLU A 150 12.89 -4.28 25.40
N LYS A 151 14.00 -4.59 26.08
CA LYS A 151 14.47 -3.79 27.21
C LYS A 151 14.64 -2.34 26.79
N GLY A 152 14.16 -1.42 27.61
CA GLY A 152 14.03 0.00 27.29
C GLY A 152 12.60 0.41 26.93
N THR A 153 11.77 -0.51 26.45
CA THR A 153 10.36 -0.23 26.10
C THR A 153 9.44 -0.27 27.31
N THR A 154 8.38 0.53 27.27
CA THR A 154 7.36 0.61 28.33
C THR A 154 6.37 -0.56 28.25
N VAL A 155 5.68 -0.82 29.36
CA VAL A 155 4.58 -1.80 29.42
C VAL A 155 3.48 -1.47 28.40
N GLU A 156 3.09 -0.20 28.28
CA GLU A 156 2.09 0.25 27.31
C GLU A 156 2.50 -0.06 25.87
N GLU A 157 3.74 0.24 25.50
CA GLU A 157 4.27 -0.05 24.16
C GLU A 157 4.33 -1.55 23.87
N ALA A 158 4.71 -2.37 24.86
CA ALA A 158 4.76 -3.83 24.72
C ALA A 158 3.36 -4.42 24.51
N LEU A 159 2.38 -4.04 25.34
CA LEU A 159 0.99 -4.50 25.20
C LEU A 159 0.34 -4.00 23.91
N LYS A 160 0.64 -2.77 23.50
CA LYS A 160 0.21 -2.24 22.21
C LYS A 160 0.79 -3.12 21.11
N ARG A 161 2.12 -3.29 21.04
CA ARG A 161 2.79 -4.10 19.99
C ARG A 161 2.27 -5.54 19.88
N ASP A 162 1.81 -6.12 20.98
CA ASP A 162 1.35 -7.50 21.01
C ASP A 162 0.17 -7.81 20.06
N GLY A 163 -0.69 -6.83 19.80
CA GLY A 163 -1.78 -6.96 18.81
C GLY A 163 -3.01 -7.76 19.26
N ARG A 164 -2.95 -8.50 20.38
CA ARG A 164 -4.10 -9.24 20.95
C ARG A 164 -4.98 -8.38 21.88
N PHE A 165 -4.44 -7.27 22.37
CA PHE A 165 -5.14 -6.29 23.21
C PHE A 165 -5.88 -5.24 22.36
N ILE A 166 -6.92 -4.61 22.91
CA ILE A 166 -7.60 -3.49 22.25
C ILE A 166 -6.68 -2.26 22.18
N ASP A 167 -6.85 -1.40 21.16
CA ASP A 167 -5.96 -0.24 20.96
C ASP A 167 -5.97 0.76 22.12
N ASP A 168 -7.16 1.03 22.68
CA ASP A 168 -7.33 1.97 23.78
C ASP A 168 -7.67 1.24 25.08
N LEU A 169 -6.64 0.76 25.78
CA LEU A 169 -6.78 0.32 27.18
C LEU A 169 -7.01 1.52 28.13
N GLY A 170 -6.71 2.75 27.70
CA GLY A 170 -6.68 3.95 28.53
C GLY A 170 -5.51 3.91 29.51
N LYS A 171 -5.48 4.80 30.51
CA LYS A 171 -4.49 4.71 31.59
C LYS A 171 -4.76 3.47 32.47
N PHE A 172 -3.76 2.60 32.60
CA PHE A 172 -3.85 1.37 33.40
C PHE A 172 -2.57 1.12 34.21
N LYS A 173 -2.67 0.17 35.15
CA LYS A 173 -1.54 -0.36 35.93
C LYS A 173 -1.53 -1.88 35.83
N LEU A 174 -0.37 -2.50 36.01
CA LEU A 174 -0.24 -3.93 36.21
C LEU A 174 -0.16 -4.23 37.70
N SER A 175 -1.04 -5.11 38.20
CA SER A 175 -0.96 -5.67 39.55
C SER A 175 -0.21 -6.99 39.48
N ASP A 176 0.82 -7.16 40.30
CA ASP A 176 1.56 -8.42 40.38
C ASP A 176 0.65 -9.55 40.92
N ASN A 177 0.71 -10.73 40.30
CA ASN A 177 -0.12 -11.87 40.68
C ASN A 177 0.34 -12.53 41.98
N GLU A 178 1.63 -12.49 42.30
CA GLU A 178 2.18 -13.01 43.56
C GLU A 178 2.00 -12.00 44.70
N ASN A 179 2.11 -10.71 44.41
CA ASN A 179 1.88 -9.64 45.39
C ASN A 179 0.96 -8.53 44.83
N PRO A 180 -0.38 -8.67 44.95
CA PRO A 180 -1.34 -7.73 44.37
C PRO A 180 -1.24 -6.27 44.85
N ASN A 181 -0.51 -6.02 45.94
CA ASN A 181 -0.25 -4.66 46.44
C ASN A 181 0.89 -3.96 45.68
N VAL A 182 1.68 -4.70 44.89
CA VAL A 182 2.74 -4.16 44.03
C VAL A 182 2.13 -3.82 42.68
N LEU A 183 2.14 -2.53 42.36
CA LEU A 183 1.61 -1.99 41.12
C LEU A 183 2.74 -1.45 40.24
N THR A 184 2.69 -1.78 38.95
CA THR A 184 3.57 -1.24 37.92
C THR A 184 2.74 -0.32 37.01
N GLU A 185 3.16 0.93 36.83
CA GLU A 185 2.49 1.87 35.92
C GLU A 185 2.71 1.44 34.46
N CYS A 186 1.74 1.68 33.58
CA CYS A 186 1.86 1.36 32.15
C CYS A 186 3.03 2.09 31.45
N THR A 187 3.50 3.21 31.99
CA THR A 187 4.65 3.97 31.49
C THR A 187 6.01 3.44 31.97
N GLN A 188 6.05 2.47 32.89
CA GLN A 188 7.31 1.89 33.35
C GLN A 188 7.89 0.91 32.32
N LYS A 189 9.23 0.80 32.32
CA LYS A 189 9.96 -0.11 31.43
C LYS A 189 9.80 -1.58 31.81
N VAL A 190 9.85 -2.45 30.82
CA VAL A 190 9.72 -3.91 31.00
C VAL A 190 10.96 -4.61 31.58
N ASP A 191 12.07 -3.89 31.73
CA ASP A 191 13.41 -4.43 32.01
C ASP A 191 13.46 -5.34 33.24
N ASN A 192 12.70 -5.01 34.28
CA ASN A 192 12.69 -5.70 35.57
C ASN A 192 11.42 -6.54 35.81
N LEU A 193 10.66 -6.79 34.73
CA LEU A 193 9.39 -7.51 34.76
C LEU A 193 9.49 -8.92 34.16
N ASP A 194 10.65 -9.33 33.64
CA ASP A 194 10.84 -10.63 32.99
C ASP A 194 10.35 -11.79 33.87
N GLN A 195 9.61 -12.70 33.27
CA GLN A 195 8.99 -13.88 33.87
C GLN A 195 7.92 -13.63 34.94
N LYS A 196 7.51 -12.38 35.19
CA LYS A 196 6.44 -12.07 36.17
C LYS A 196 5.05 -12.12 35.55
N ALA A 197 4.06 -12.43 36.38
CA ALA A 197 2.66 -12.50 35.99
C ALA A 197 1.85 -11.34 36.58
N PHE A 198 0.96 -10.76 35.78
CA PHE A 198 0.22 -9.56 36.15
C PHE A 198 -1.25 -9.59 35.73
N LYS A 199 -2.10 -8.87 36.46
CA LYS A 199 -3.44 -8.47 36.03
C LYS A 199 -3.47 -7.00 35.62
N ILE A 200 -4.16 -6.69 34.51
CA ILE A 200 -4.40 -5.30 34.11
C ILE A 200 -5.45 -4.67 35.02
N CYS A 201 -5.14 -3.53 35.64
CA CYS A 201 -6.03 -2.73 36.48
C CYS A 201 -6.33 -1.39 35.81
N LEU A 202 -7.60 -1.02 35.67
CA LEU A 202 -8.00 0.27 35.08
C LEU A 202 -8.22 1.33 36.15
N LEU A 203 -8.11 2.61 35.77
CA LEU A 203 -8.47 3.72 36.66
C LEU A 203 -9.99 3.86 36.78
N ARG A 204 -10.45 4.16 38.00
CA ARG A 204 -11.86 4.42 38.30
C ARG A 204 -12.34 5.67 37.53
N LYS A 205 -13.26 5.48 36.58
CA LYS A 205 -14.04 6.60 36.03
C LYS A 205 -14.91 7.16 37.17
N LYS A 206 -14.70 8.41 37.59
CA LYS A 206 -15.63 9.10 38.49
C LYS A 206 -17.00 9.17 37.79
N ARG A 207 -18.02 8.52 38.37
CA ARG A 207 -19.40 8.64 37.88
C ARG A 207 -19.92 10.02 38.27
N GLY A 208 -20.23 10.83 37.25
CA GLY A 208 -20.98 12.08 37.39
C GLY A 208 -20.13 13.34 37.53
N GLN A 209 -19.89 14.03 36.42
CA GLN A 209 -19.93 15.49 36.38
C GLN A 209 -20.21 15.92 34.94
N ARG A 210 -21.44 16.39 34.73
CA ARG A 210 -21.77 17.33 33.66
C ARG A 210 -20.92 18.59 33.87
N ARG A 211 -20.53 19.22 32.75
CA ARG A 211 -19.89 20.53 32.59
C ARG A 211 -20.02 21.47 33.81
N HIS A 212 -18.91 21.86 34.43
CA HIS A 212 -18.34 23.22 34.41
C HIS A 212 -17.07 23.29 35.27
N GLU A 213 -16.20 24.21 34.84
CA GLU A 213 -14.92 24.71 35.37
C GLU A 213 -14.49 24.37 36.80
N SER A 214 -13.20 24.08 36.99
CA SER A 214 -12.21 25.07 37.45
C SER A 214 -10.95 24.41 38.08
N VAL A 215 -9.88 25.21 38.10
CA VAL A 215 -8.67 25.12 38.96
C VAL A 215 -7.46 24.32 38.42
N SER A 216 -6.65 25.07 37.68
CA SER A 216 -5.20 25.32 37.84
C SER A 216 -4.21 24.17 38.14
N ASP A 217 -3.20 24.13 37.27
CA ASP A 217 -1.77 23.82 37.45
C ASP A 217 -1.41 22.45 38.04
N VAL A 218 -0.87 21.49 37.29
CA VAL A 218 0.39 21.58 36.49
C VAL A 218 0.25 20.75 35.18
N PRO A 219 0.62 21.26 33.99
CA PRO A 219 0.57 20.49 32.75
C PRO A 219 1.92 19.80 32.45
N GLU A 220 1.89 18.47 32.26
CA GLU A 220 2.78 17.82 31.29
C GLU A 220 1.99 17.59 29.98
N PRO A 221 2.65 17.73 28.82
CA PRO A 221 1.99 18.15 27.60
C PRO A 221 1.25 17.01 26.93
N SER A 222 -0.08 17.15 26.82
CA SER A 222 -0.79 16.54 25.70
C SER A 222 -0.17 17.09 24.41
N ALA A 223 0.03 16.23 23.42
CA ALA A 223 0.49 16.64 22.10
C ALA A 223 -0.56 17.55 21.47
N VAL A 224 -0.46 18.84 21.75
CA VAL A 224 -1.22 19.90 21.11
C VAL A 224 -0.55 20.15 19.76
N SER A 225 -1.32 20.07 18.69
CA SER A 225 -0.88 20.52 17.37
C SER A 225 -0.25 21.92 17.50
N VAL A 226 0.93 22.12 16.91
CA VAL A 226 1.67 23.39 16.94
C VAL A 226 0.77 24.57 16.54
N LYS A 227 -0.20 24.31 15.65
CA LYS A 227 -1.20 25.29 15.19
C LYS A 227 -2.16 25.70 16.31
N THR A 228 -2.65 24.76 17.09
CA THR A 228 -3.53 24.99 18.25
C THR A 228 -2.81 25.65 19.42
N ALA A 229 -1.50 25.43 19.56
CA ALA A 229 -0.66 26.16 20.52
C ALA A 229 -0.41 27.61 20.08
N LEU A 230 -0.28 27.86 18.77
CA LEU A 230 -0.10 29.20 18.19
C LEU A 230 -1.34 30.09 18.33
N GLU A 231 -2.53 29.54 18.11
CA GLU A 231 -3.80 30.29 18.18
C GLU A 231 -4.18 30.67 19.62
N LYS A 232 -3.71 29.91 20.62
CA LYS A 232 -3.97 30.16 22.04
C LYS A 232 -2.93 31.07 22.70
N SER A 233 -1.70 31.08 22.19
CA SER A 233 -0.61 31.90 22.71
C SER A 233 -0.43 33.10 21.79
N GLY A 234 -1.15 34.18 22.09
CA GLY A 234 -0.95 35.45 21.42
C GLY A 234 0.54 35.82 21.45
N SER A 235 1.18 35.73 20.29
CA SER A 235 2.49 36.28 19.93
C SER A 235 3.51 36.45 21.08
N SER A 236 4.51 35.57 21.19
CA SER A 236 5.92 36.02 21.33
C SER A 236 7.02 34.94 21.29
N ASN A 237 6.77 33.62 21.40
CA ASN A 237 7.89 32.66 21.58
C ASN A 237 8.00 31.52 20.55
N THR A 238 7.51 31.76 19.33
CA THR A 238 7.70 30.86 18.18
C THR A 238 9.17 30.51 17.96
N LYS A 239 10.08 31.48 18.04
CA LYS A 239 11.53 31.24 17.90
C LYS A 239 12.07 30.22 18.90
N LYS A 240 11.71 30.37 20.18
CA LYS A 240 12.19 29.50 21.26
C LYS A 240 11.64 28.08 21.14
N ILE A 241 10.41 27.93 20.66
CA ILE A 241 9.80 26.61 20.37
C ILE A 241 10.50 25.94 19.18
N TYR A 242 10.75 26.67 18.08
CA TYR A 242 11.50 26.11 16.94
C TYR A 242 12.92 25.74 17.31
N GLU A 243 13.55 26.49 18.21
CA GLU A 243 14.90 26.22 18.68
C GLU A 243 14.97 24.95 19.53
N LEU A 244 14.00 24.74 20.43
CA LEU A 244 13.87 23.49 21.19
C LEU A 244 13.58 22.28 20.28
N LEU A 245 12.72 22.44 19.27
CA LEU A 245 12.43 21.36 18.30
C LEU A 245 13.67 21.01 17.48
N ARG A 246 14.44 22.00 17.02
CA ARG A 246 15.71 21.77 16.31
C ARG A 246 16.76 21.08 17.20
N GLN A 247 16.77 21.36 18.50
CA GLN A 247 17.65 20.69 19.45
C GLN A 247 17.24 19.25 19.74
N GLN A 248 15.95 18.93 19.68
CA GLN A 248 15.45 17.56 19.87
C GLN A 248 15.76 16.64 18.69
N PHE A 249 15.96 17.20 17.50
CA PHE A 249 16.26 16.46 16.27
C PHE A 249 17.52 17.02 15.59
N PRO A 250 18.70 16.93 16.22
CA PRO A 250 19.94 17.55 15.73
C PRO A 250 20.39 16.94 14.40
N ASP A 251 20.17 15.63 14.20
CA ASP A 251 20.50 14.95 12.96
C ASP A 251 19.61 15.39 11.80
N LEU A 252 18.30 15.58 12.06
CA LEU A 252 17.36 16.12 11.08
C LEU A 252 17.71 17.57 10.71
N LYS A 253 18.11 18.38 11.70
CA LYS A 253 18.55 19.76 11.47
C LYS A 253 19.78 19.81 10.56
N LYS A 254 20.82 19.04 10.91
CA LYS A 254 22.06 18.95 10.13
C LYS A 254 21.75 18.50 8.69
N TRP A 255 20.91 17.49 8.52
CA TRP A 255 20.51 17.01 7.21
C TRP A 255 19.71 18.05 6.40
N MET A 256 18.79 18.78 7.02
CA MET A 256 18.06 19.86 6.35
C MET A 256 18.99 21.01 5.92
N GLU A 257 20.01 21.34 6.72
CA GLU A 257 21.01 22.37 6.42
C GLU A 257 21.98 21.93 5.31
N GLU A 258 22.33 20.64 5.24
CA GLU A 258 23.12 20.06 4.15
C GLU A 258 22.32 20.01 2.84
N ARG A 259 21.02 19.71 2.93
CA ARG A 259 20.11 19.60 1.77
C ARG A 259 19.77 20.94 1.15
N PHE A 260 19.54 21.98 1.98
CA PHE A 260 19.17 23.30 1.51
C PHE A 260 20.25 24.33 1.85
N THR A 261 21.20 24.52 0.93
CA THR A 261 22.26 25.52 1.09
C THR A 261 21.77 26.92 0.68
N GLY A 262 22.00 27.91 1.56
CA GLY A 262 21.62 29.30 1.29
C GLY A 262 20.11 29.50 1.13
N ASP A 263 19.71 30.18 0.06
CA ASP A 263 18.30 30.51 -0.22
C ASP A 263 17.53 29.42 -1.00
N SER A 264 18.14 28.25 -1.24
CA SER A 264 17.57 27.20 -2.10
C SER A 264 16.20 26.72 -1.64
N TYR A 265 15.96 26.65 -0.34
CA TYR A 265 14.65 26.30 0.23
C TYR A 265 13.55 27.31 -0.13
N GLN A 266 13.87 28.61 -0.14
CA GLN A 266 12.89 29.65 -0.48
C GLN A 266 12.59 29.66 -1.97
N GLU A 267 13.60 29.46 -2.81
CA GLU A 267 13.41 29.31 -4.26
C GLU A 267 12.59 28.06 -4.61
N GLU A 268 12.83 26.93 -3.94
CA GLU A 268 12.04 25.72 -4.15
C GLU A 268 10.60 25.87 -3.66
N LEU A 269 10.38 26.51 -2.51
CA LEU A 269 9.04 26.87 -2.04
C LEU A 269 8.31 27.80 -3.02
N LYS A 270 9.02 28.75 -3.64
CA LYS A 270 8.46 29.66 -4.64
C LYS A 270 8.07 28.91 -5.90
N LEU A 271 8.93 28.02 -6.39
CA LEU A 271 8.64 27.14 -7.53
C LEU A 271 7.40 26.27 -7.29
N ARG A 272 7.28 25.66 -6.10
CA ARG A 272 6.09 24.86 -5.73
C ARG A 272 4.81 25.69 -5.67
N LYS A 273 4.88 26.93 -5.17
CA LYS A 273 3.73 27.86 -5.16
C LYS A 273 3.33 28.29 -6.58
N GLU A 274 4.29 28.53 -7.46
CA GLU A 274 4.03 28.85 -8.87
C GLU A 274 3.39 27.66 -9.60
N ASN A 275 3.89 26.43 -9.40
CA ASN A 275 3.28 25.22 -9.96
C ASN A 275 1.84 25.02 -9.46
N PHE A 276 1.59 25.19 -8.15
CA PHE A 276 0.24 25.12 -7.60
C PHE A 276 -0.69 26.19 -8.20
N GLY A 277 -0.19 27.41 -8.38
CA GLY A 277 -0.93 28.50 -9.03
C GLY A 277 -1.30 28.19 -10.48
N LYS A 278 -0.37 27.62 -11.26
CA LYS A 278 -0.61 27.19 -12.65
C LYS A 278 -1.65 26.07 -12.73
N ILE A 279 -1.55 25.03 -11.91
CA ILE A 279 -2.53 23.93 -11.84
C ILE A 279 -3.94 24.48 -11.53
N GLN A 280 -4.03 25.35 -10.52
CA GLN A 280 -5.29 25.98 -10.16
C GLN A 280 -5.86 26.82 -11.32
N GLN A 281 -5.02 27.53 -12.06
CA GLN A 281 -5.44 28.32 -13.21
C GLN A 281 -5.93 27.44 -14.38
N SER A 282 -5.19 26.37 -14.69
CA SER A 282 -5.45 25.44 -15.80
C SER A 282 -6.85 24.82 -15.77
N PHE A 283 -7.28 24.41 -14.57
CA PHE A 283 -8.56 23.71 -14.38
C PHE A 283 -9.61 24.58 -13.67
N SER A 284 -9.37 25.90 -13.59
CA SER A 284 -10.38 26.87 -13.11
C SER A 284 -11.38 27.29 -14.21
N GLU A 285 -11.02 27.10 -15.48
CA GLU A 285 -11.86 27.52 -16.59
C GLU A 285 -13.00 26.52 -16.84
N VAL A 286 -14.25 26.99 -16.66
CA VAL A 286 -15.46 26.16 -16.76
C VAL A 286 -15.55 25.40 -18.09
N HIS A 287 -15.12 25.99 -19.19
CA HIS A 287 -15.19 25.35 -20.50
C HIS A 287 -14.20 24.18 -20.64
N ARG A 288 -13.00 24.28 -20.04
CA ARG A 288 -12.01 23.18 -19.96
C ARG A 288 -12.54 22.05 -19.07
N VAL A 289 -13.09 22.38 -17.90
CA VAL A 289 -13.70 21.38 -17.01
C VAL A 289 -14.86 20.65 -17.69
N ARG A 290 -15.75 21.36 -18.40
CA ARG A 290 -16.84 20.72 -19.16
C ARG A 290 -16.32 19.78 -20.25
N LYS A 291 -15.24 20.15 -20.93
CA LYS A 291 -14.60 19.30 -21.94
C LYS A 291 -14.05 18.02 -21.30
N LEU A 292 -13.37 18.13 -20.16
CA LEU A 292 -12.83 17.00 -19.41
C LEU A 292 -13.93 16.07 -18.91
N LEU A 293 -15.02 16.62 -18.36
CA LEU A 293 -16.17 15.82 -17.91
C LEU A 293 -16.76 15.00 -19.07
N LYS A 294 -16.87 15.60 -20.26
CA LYS A 294 -17.34 14.91 -21.45
C LYS A 294 -16.38 13.80 -21.90
N LEU A 295 -15.08 14.03 -21.84
CA LEU A 295 -14.08 12.99 -22.13
C LEU A 295 -14.08 11.88 -21.06
N GLY A 296 -14.32 12.25 -19.80
CA GLY A 296 -14.43 11.38 -18.64
C GLY A 296 -15.63 10.44 -18.66
N GLU A 297 -16.60 10.64 -19.57
CA GLU A 297 -17.67 9.66 -19.85
C GLU A 297 -17.09 8.32 -20.33
N SER A 298 -15.93 8.35 -20.98
CA SER A 298 -15.21 7.17 -21.46
C SER A 298 -14.60 6.34 -20.33
N VAL A 299 -14.33 6.97 -19.18
CA VAL A 299 -13.59 6.35 -18.06
C VAL A 299 -14.53 5.47 -17.25
N CYS A 300 -14.08 4.25 -16.99
CA CYS A 300 -14.81 3.24 -16.23
C CYS A 300 -13.96 2.65 -15.11
N LYS A 301 -14.65 2.15 -14.08
CA LYS A 301 -14.06 1.28 -13.06
C LYS A 301 -13.99 -0.13 -13.61
N ILE A 302 -12.81 -0.73 -13.58
CA ILE A 302 -12.59 -2.14 -13.92
C ILE A 302 -12.65 -2.96 -12.64
N VAL A 303 -13.46 -4.01 -12.65
CA VAL A 303 -13.55 -4.99 -11.56
C VAL A 303 -13.19 -6.35 -12.13
N VAL A 304 -12.02 -6.86 -11.74
CA VAL A 304 -11.60 -8.24 -12.00
C VAL A 304 -12.09 -9.06 -10.81
N LYS A 305 -13.19 -9.81 -11.00
CA LYS A 305 -13.93 -10.41 -9.88
C LYS A 305 -13.03 -11.28 -9.01
N ASP A 306 -13.14 -11.06 -7.70
CA ASP A 306 -12.41 -11.77 -6.64
C ASP A 306 -10.87 -11.61 -6.71
N VAL A 307 -10.38 -10.67 -7.53
CA VAL A 307 -8.95 -10.40 -7.71
C VAL A 307 -8.60 -8.97 -7.31
N CYS A 308 -9.03 -7.97 -8.10
CA CYS A 308 -8.66 -6.58 -7.89
C CYS A 308 -9.61 -5.61 -8.60
N GLU A 309 -9.37 -4.32 -8.37
CA GLU A 309 -10.09 -3.22 -9.00
C GLU A 309 -9.08 -2.23 -9.60
N GLY A 310 -9.47 -1.60 -10.70
CA GLY A 310 -8.66 -0.62 -11.42
C GLY A 310 -9.54 0.37 -12.19
N THR A 311 -8.90 1.12 -13.06
CA THR A 311 -9.53 2.05 -14.00
C THR A 311 -9.27 1.59 -15.43
N GLY A 312 -10.17 1.91 -16.34
CA GLY A 312 -9.93 1.80 -17.77
C GLY A 312 -10.69 2.89 -18.50
N PHE A 313 -10.52 2.96 -19.81
CA PHE A 313 -11.31 3.85 -20.64
C PHE A 313 -11.59 3.23 -22.01
N VAL A 314 -12.67 3.66 -22.65
CA VAL A 314 -12.99 3.20 -24.00
C VAL A 314 -11.91 3.71 -24.95
N LEU A 315 -11.19 2.78 -25.58
CA LEU A 315 -10.19 3.09 -26.59
C LEU A 315 -10.90 3.52 -27.88
N PHE A 316 -11.69 2.61 -28.46
CA PHE A 316 -12.63 2.86 -29.56
C PHE A 316 -13.71 1.76 -29.58
N ASP A 317 -14.85 2.04 -30.21
CA ASP A 317 -16.00 1.14 -30.33
C ASP A 317 -16.39 0.49 -28.99
N ASN A 318 -16.08 -0.79 -28.77
CA ASN A 318 -16.31 -1.53 -27.53
C ASN A 318 -15.01 -2.05 -26.88
N PHE A 319 -13.86 -1.53 -27.29
CA PHE A 319 -12.56 -1.88 -26.72
C PHE A 319 -12.20 -0.94 -25.58
N ILE A 320 -11.67 -1.48 -24.49
CA ILE A 320 -11.17 -0.75 -23.33
C ILE A 320 -9.65 -0.90 -23.29
N LEU A 321 -8.95 0.19 -23.01
CA LEU A 321 -7.55 0.18 -22.62
C LEU A 321 -7.46 0.29 -21.08
N THR A 322 -6.62 -0.54 -20.48
CA THR A 322 -6.31 -0.55 -19.04
C THR A 322 -4.91 -1.13 -18.82
N ASN A 323 -4.49 -1.38 -17.57
CA ASN A 323 -3.18 -1.97 -17.30
C ASN A 323 -3.17 -3.50 -17.36
N ALA A 324 -2.02 -4.06 -17.76
CA ALA A 324 -1.78 -5.50 -17.81
C ALA A 324 -1.77 -6.13 -16.42
N HIS A 325 -1.18 -5.44 -15.43
CA HIS A 325 -1.00 -6.00 -14.09
C HIS A 325 -2.32 -6.30 -13.37
N LEU A 326 -3.46 -5.72 -13.78
CA LEU A 326 -4.79 -6.05 -13.25
C LEU A 326 -5.17 -7.52 -13.48
N PHE A 327 -4.54 -8.17 -14.46
CA PHE A 327 -4.80 -9.56 -14.83
C PHE A 327 -3.66 -10.52 -14.44
N LYS A 328 -2.65 -10.04 -13.69
CA LYS A 328 -1.47 -10.84 -13.33
C LYS A 328 -1.86 -12.12 -12.57
N GLY A 329 -1.43 -13.27 -13.07
CA GLY A 329 -1.74 -14.58 -12.48
C GLY A 329 -3.15 -15.12 -12.80
N HIS A 330 -3.93 -14.40 -13.61
CA HIS A 330 -5.31 -14.70 -13.97
C HIS A 330 -5.54 -14.77 -15.50
N VAL A 331 -4.46 -14.92 -16.27
CA VAL A 331 -4.49 -15.09 -17.73
C VAL A 331 -3.94 -16.47 -18.08
N ASP A 332 -4.71 -17.24 -18.83
CA ASP A 332 -4.19 -18.40 -19.56
C ASP A 332 -3.42 -17.86 -20.78
N GLU A 333 -2.10 -17.74 -20.65
CA GLU A 333 -1.21 -17.21 -21.70
C GLU A 333 -1.31 -18.01 -23.02
N THR A 334 -1.65 -19.30 -22.96
CA THR A 334 -1.78 -20.14 -24.15
C THR A 334 -3.06 -19.85 -24.93
N LYS A 335 -4.14 -19.47 -24.23
CA LYS A 335 -5.45 -19.17 -24.82
C LYS A 335 -5.73 -17.67 -24.93
N PHE A 336 -4.87 -16.86 -24.34
CA PHE A 336 -5.02 -15.42 -24.24
C PHE A 336 -6.38 -15.03 -23.62
N GLN A 337 -6.76 -15.76 -22.56
CA GLN A 337 -8.06 -15.65 -21.90
C GLN A 337 -7.91 -15.39 -20.40
N VAL A 338 -8.76 -14.52 -19.87
CA VAL A 338 -8.90 -14.27 -18.43
C VAL A 338 -9.72 -15.39 -17.79
N ASP A 339 -9.22 -15.95 -16.69
CA ASP A 339 -9.87 -17.06 -15.98
C ASP A 339 -11.15 -16.63 -15.22
N THR A 340 -11.20 -15.38 -14.77
CA THR A 340 -12.29 -14.76 -14.03
C THR A 340 -13.16 -13.82 -14.90
N ASP A 341 -14.28 -13.38 -14.35
CA ASP A 341 -15.14 -12.38 -15.00
C ASP A 341 -14.59 -10.97 -14.78
N VAL A 342 -14.66 -10.15 -15.82
CA VAL A 342 -14.25 -8.75 -15.78
C VAL A 342 -15.46 -7.86 -16.06
N LEU A 343 -15.68 -6.85 -15.21
CA LEU A 343 -16.76 -5.89 -15.34
C LEU A 343 -16.19 -4.48 -15.58
N ALA A 344 -16.80 -3.74 -16.49
CA ALA A 344 -16.52 -2.32 -16.70
C ALA A 344 -17.74 -1.49 -16.26
N LEU A 345 -17.58 -0.73 -15.18
CA LEU A 345 -18.64 0.09 -14.56
C LEU A 345 -18.46 1.54 -14.98
N PHE A 346 -19.50 2.11 -15.58
CA PHE A 346 -19.57 3.50 -16.03
C PHE A 346 -20.51 4.31 -15.13
N ASP A 347 -20.29 5.62 -15.06
CA ASP A 347 -21.03 6.56 -14.20
C ASP A 347 -20.98 6.20 -12.71
N TYR A 348 -19.93 5.50 -12.26
CA TYR A 348 -19.69 5.23 -10.83
C TYR A 348 -19.18 6.50 -10.11
N GLU A 349 -20.06 7.48 -9.94
CA GLU A 349 -19.73 8.85 -9.49
C GLU A 349 -20.38 9.21 -8.14
N GLU A 350 -21.53 8.60 -7.83
CA GLU A 350 -22.27 8.83 -6.58
C GLU A 350 -21.90 7.75 -5.54
N PRO A 351 -21.57 8.11 -4.28
CA PRO A 351 -21.29 7.14 -3.21
C PRO A 351 -22.57 6.46 -2.70
N GLU A 352 -22.44 5.46 -1.82
CA GLU A 352 -23.60 4.86 -1.13
C GLU A 352 -24.37 5.90 -0.30
N PRO A 353 -25.73 5.85 -0.29
CA PRO A 353 -26.62 4.86 -0.92
C PRO A 353 -27.07 5.20 -2.35
N ASP A 354 -26.69 6.36 -2.88
CA ASP A 354 -27.20 6.94 -4.13
C ASP A 354 -26.55 6.39 -5.40
N ILE A 355 -25.65 5.41 -5.25
CA ILE A 355 -24.96 4.70 -6.33
C ILE A 355 -25.83 4.49 -7.57
N ASN A 356 -25.38 5.08 -8.68
CA ASN A 356 -26.05 5.07 -9.98
C ASN A 356 -25.06 4.82 -11.13
N TYR A 357 -24.62 3.57 -11.28
CA TYR A 357 -23.78 3.13 -12.40
C TYR A 357 -24.51 2.14 -13.28
N TYR A 358 -24.02 1.98 -14.52
CA TYR A 358 -24.31 0.82 -15.34
C TYR A 358 -23.02 0.07 -15.64
N TYR A 359 -23.11 -1.18 -16.08
CA TYR A 359 -21.92 -1.95 -16.41
C TYR A 359 -22.09 -2.84 -17.62
N PHE A 360 -20.96 -3.21 -18.20
CA PHE A 360 -20.83 -4.28 -19.19
C PHE A 360 -19.98 -5.39 -18.60
N THR A 361 -20.32 -6.65 -18.88
CA THR A 361 -19.32 -7.71 -18.79
C THR A 361 -18.33 -7.58 -19.94
N CYS A 362 -17.09 -8.00 -19.74
CA CYS A 362 -16.10 -8.08 -20.81
C CYS A 362 -16.05 -9.52 -21.36
N LYS A 363 -15.65 -9.66 -22.63
CA LYS A 363 -15.26 -10.97 -23.17
C LYS A 363 -14.02 -11.46 -22.44
N LYS A 364 -13.90 -12.77 -22.28
CA LYS A 364 -12.76 -13.39 -21.60
C LYS A 364 -11.47 -13.32 -22.40
N THR A 365 -11.56 -13.30 -23.74
CA THR A 365 -10.38 -13.20 -24.61
C THR A 365 -9.85 -11.77 -24.59
N LEU A 366 -8.57 -11.64 -24.27
CA LEU A 366 -7.84 -10.38 -24.38
C LEU A 366 -7.60 -10.08 -25.87
N ILE A 367 -7.60 -8.81 -26.25
CA ILE A 367 -7.27 -8.40 -27.62
C ILE A 367 -5.76 -8.20 -27.74
N ASP A 368 -5.20 -7.56 -26.73
CA ASP A 368 -3.76 -7.40 -26.58
C ASP A 368 -3.34 -7.30 -25.11
N LEU A 369 -2.10 -7.63 -24.83
CA LEU A 369 -1.51 -7.65 -23.49
C LEU A 369 0.00 -7.50 -23.64
N ASP A 370 0.56 -6.49 -23.00
CA ASP A 370 2.00 -6.26 -22.94
C ASP A 370 2.39 -6.00 -21.48
N VAL A 371 3.25 -6.87 -20.95
CA VAL A 371 3.70 -6.81 -19.56
C VAL A 371 4.77 -5.73 -19.35
N GLU A 372 5.52 -5.37 -20.39
CA GLU A 372 6.63 -4.41 -20.30
C GLU A 372 6.13 -2.97 -20.29
N LEU A 373 5.17 -2.66 -21.18
CA LEU A 373 4.44 -1.40 -21.23
C LEU A 373 3.21 -1.37 -20.32
N ASP A 374 2.98 -2.47 -19.60
CA ASP A 374 1.91 -2.67 -18.61
C ASP A 374 0.52 -2.25 -19.13
N TYR A 375 0.14 -2.66 -20.34
CA TYR A 375 -1.19 -2.40 -20.89
C TYR A 375 -1.92 -3.66 -21.32
N ALA A 376 -3.24 -3.60 -21.26
CA ALA A 376 -4.14 -4.62 -21.79
C ALA A 376 -5.27 -3.97 -22.57
N VAL A 377 -5.64 -4.59 -23.69
CA VAL A 377 -6.82 -4.23 -24.47
C VAL A 377 -7.86 -5.33 -24.30
N ILE A 378 -9.02 -4.97 -23.74
CA ILE A 378 -10.14 -5.89 -23.50
C ILE A 378 -11.37 -5.45 -24.29
N GLU A 379 -12.27 -6.38 -24.58
CA GLU A 379 -13.48 -6.10 -25.35
C GLU A 379 -14.73 -6.21 -24.45
N LEU A 380 -15.57 -5.17 -24.44
CA LEU A 380 -16.87 -5.22 -23.78
C LEU A 380 -17.82 -6.16 -24.54
N ASN A 381 -18.66 -6.88 -23.80
CA ASN A 381 -19.79 -7.65 -24.33
C ASN A 381 -21.07 -6.79 -24.25
N PRO A 382 -21.57 -6.23 -25.38
CA PRO A 382 -22.76 -5.37 -25.37
C PRO A 382 -24.04 -6.09 -24.93
N GLU A 383 -24.10 -7.42 -25.04
CA GLU A 383 -25.23 -8.23 -24.58
C GLU A 383 -25.20 -8.45 -23.07
N GLY A 384 -24.00 -8.41 -22.47
CA GLY A 384 -23.78 -8.54 -21.03
C GLY A 384 -23.98 -7.25 -20.24
N GLN A 385 -24.66 -6.25 -20.82
CA GLN A 385 -24.91 -4.98 -20.16
C GLN A 385 -25.96 -5.11 -19.05
N ARG A 386 -25.79 -4.33 -17.97
CA ARG A 386 -26.82 -4.12 -16.96
C ARG A 386 -27.07 -2.64 -16.75
N PRO A 387 -28.33 -2.17 -16.88
CA PRO A 387 -28.66 -0.77 -16.73
C PRO A 387 -28.66 -0.31 -15.27
N ASN A 388 -28.50 1.00 -15.10
CA ASN A 388 -28.58 1.65 -13.81
C ASN A 388 -30.03 1.72 -13.30
N LYS A 389 -30.22 2.07 -12.02
CA LYS A 389 -31.54 2.15 -11.37
C LYS A 389 -32.50 3.13 -12.06
N LYS A 390 -31.95 4.14 -12.78
CA LYS A 390 -32.70 5.26 -13.35
C LYS A 390 -33.11 5.04 -14.83
N THR A 391 -32.61 4.00 -15.50
CA THR A 391 -32.79 3.81 -16.95
C THR A 391 -33.15 2.37 -17.29
N THR A 392 -34.13 2.14 -18.15
CA THR A 392 -34.53 0.79 -18.62
C THR A 392 -34.19 0.52 -20.10
N LYS A 393 -33.48 1.45 -20.75
CA LYS A 393 -33.13 1.40 -22.17
C LYS A 393 -31.83 0.65 -22.42
N LYS A 394 -31.66 0.14 -23.65
CA LYS A 394 -30.40 -0.41 -24.14
C LYS A 394 -29.31 0.66 -24.02
N ILE A 395 -28.22 0.34 -23.32
CA ILE A 395 -27.13 1.28 -23.06
C ILE A 395 -26.20 1.29 -24.27
N LYS A 396 -25.62 2.46 -24.56
CA LYS A 396 -24.58 2.59 -25.57
C LYS A 396 -23.24 2.68 -24.88
N VAL A 397 -22.21 2.08 -25.48
CA VAL A 397 -20.83 2.28 -25.01
C VAL A 397 -20.48 3.76 -25.17
N PRO A 398 -19.85 4.39 -24.15
CA PRO A 398 -19.40 5.77 -24.26
C PRO A 398 -18.39 6.00 -25.39
N PRO A 399 -18.21 7.25 -25.84
CA PRO A 399 -17.22 7.57 -26.87
C PRO A 399 -15.80 7.15 -26.46
N GLY A 400 -15.06 6.61 -27.43
CA GLY A 400 -13.65 6.25 -27.25
C GLY A 400 -12.70 7.45 -27.26
N LEU A 401 -11.53 7.28 -26.66
CA LEU A 401 -10.50 8.32 -26.53
C LEU A 401 -9.38 8.21 -27.57
N LEU A 402 -9.31 7.16 -28.41
CA LEU A 402 -8.22 6.96 -29.37
C LEU A 402 -7.96 8.20 -30.25
N GLU A 403 -9.01 8.80 -30.82
CA GLU A 403 -8.86 9.99 -31.68
C GLU A 403 -8.24 11.20 -30.96
N LYS A 404 -8.25 11.20 -29.63
CA LYS A 404 -7.70 12.25 -28.77
C LYS A 404 -6.26 12.00 -28.34
N PHE A 405 -5.64 10.90 -28.78
CA PHE A 405 -4.26 10.60 -28.42
C PHE A 405 -3.32 11.73 -28.86
N GLY A 406 -2.40 12.10 -27.97
CA GLY A 406 -1.48 13.21 -28.20
C GLY A 406 -0.06 12.86 -27.75
N PRO A 407 0.93 13.62 -28.23
CA PRO A 407 2.28 13.55 -27.68
C PRO A 407 2.24 14.04 -26.23
N MET A 408 3.27 13.66 -25.47
CA MET A 408 3.39 14.14 -24.10
C MET A 408 3.62 15.65 -24.11
N PRO A 409 2.87 16.41 -23.29
CA PRO A 409 2.98 17.86 -23.29
C PRO A 409 4.34 18.28 -22.73
N GLN A 410 4.90 19.35 -23.30
CA GLN A 410 6.08 20.03 -22.74
C GLN A 410 5.70 20.90 -21.53
N ASP A 411 4.43 21.31 -21.45
CA ASP A 411 3.90 22.08 -20.35
C ASP A 411 3.35 21.15 -19.26
N SER A 412 3.56 21.54 -18.00
CA SER A 412 3.32 20.71 -16.83
C SER A 412 1.84 20.55 -16.45
N GLU A 413 0.89 21.06 -17.24
CA GLU A 413 -0.54 21.08 -16.92
C GLU A 413 -1.23 19.80 -17.40
N ALA A 414 -1.48 18.86 -16.50
CA ALA A 414 -2.19 17.62 -16.82
C ALA A 414 -3.32 17.35 -15.82
N CYS A 415 -4.20 16.43 -16.18
CA CYS A 415 -5.29 15.99 -15.34
C CYS A 415 -5.54 14.50 -15.53
N ILE A 416 -5.69 13.78 -14.43
CA ILE A 416 -6.02 12.37 -14.41
C ILE A 416 -7.49 12.20 -14.00
N ILE A 417 -8.19 11.27 -14.66
CA ILE A 417 -9.57 10.90 -14.31
C ILE A 417 -9.62 9.41 -14.06
N GLY A 418 -10.07 8.99 -12.88
CA GLY A 418 -10.06 7.57 -12.52
C GLY A 418 -10.78 7.22 -11.23
N HIS A 419 -10.60 5.98 -10.79
CA HIS A 419 -11.28 5.38 -9.63
C HIS A 419 -10.31 5.03 -8.49
N PRO A 420 -9.73 6.03 -7.80
CA PRO A 420 -8.78 5.78 -6.73
C PRO A 420 -9.46 5.01 -5.57
N ALA A 421 -8.74 4.03 -5.04
CA ALA A 421 -9.16 3.00 -4.10
C ALA A 421 -10.40 2.21 -4.56
N GLY A 422 -10.66 2.14 -5.87
CA GLY A 422 -11.90 1.57 -6.41
C GLY A 422 -13.14 2.40 -6.06
N GLY A 423 -12.96 3.62 -5.56
CA GLY A 423 -14.05 4.50 -5.16
C GLY A 423 -14.77 5.16 -6.33
N VAL A 424 -15.58 6.17 -5.99
CA VAL A 424 -16.23 7.03 -6.99
C VAL A 424 -15.20 7.66 -7.93
N LYS A 425 -15.60 7.92 -9.18
CA LYS A 425 -14.77 8.59 -10.18
C LYS A 425 -14.30 9.94 -9.63
N LYS A 426 -13.01 10.22 -9.75
CA LYS A 426 -12.40 11.49 -9.34
C LYS A 426 -11.62 12.09 -10.49
N ILE A 427 -11.41 13.39 -10.39
CA ILE A 427 -10.60 14.20 -11.29
C ILE A 427 -9.50 14.81 -10.42
N ASP A 428 -8.24 14.63 -10.81
CA ASP A 428 -7.11 15.25 -10.14
C ASP A 428 -6.29 16.08 -11.14
N PRO A 429 -6.26 17.41 -10.99
CA PRO A 429 -5.28 18.28 -11.64
C PRO A 429 -3.87 18.01 -11.12
N ILE A 430 -2.94 17.71 -12.03
CA ILE A 430 -1.61 17.24 -11.69
C ILE A 430 -0.52 18.06 -12.39
N CYS A 431 0.67 18.07 -11.80
CA CYS A 431 1.86 18.65 -12.39
C CYS A 431 2.81 17.56 -12.86
N ILE A 432 3.21 17.62 -14.13
CA ILE A 432 4.28 16.78 -14.65
C ILE A 432 5.61 17.22 -14.00
N ILE A 433 6.36 16.26 -13.45
CA ILE A 433 7.65 16.50 -12.80
C ILE A 433 8.78 16.31 -13.81
N GLU A 434 9.38 17.41 -14.27
CA GLU A 434 10.50 17.38 -15.23
C GLU A 434 11.86 17.00 -14.60
N LYS A 435 12.12 17.44 -13.36
CA LYS A 435 13.38 17.19 -12.63
C LYS A 435 13.22 16.08 -11.60
N ARG A 436 13.12 14.83 -12.10
CA ARG A 436 12.82 13.63 -11.33
C ARG A 436 13.72 13.45 -10.12
N ASP A 437 15.04 13.44 -10.31
CA ASP A 437 15.99 13.17 -9.22
C ASP A 437 15.88 14.16 -8.06
N GLN A 438 15.59 15.43 -8.38
CA GLN A 438 15.41 16.48 -7.39
C GLN A 438 14.10 16.26 -6.63
N ALA A 439 12.99 15.98 -7.33
CA ALA A 439 11.71 15.68 -6.69
C ALA A 439 11.75 14.42 -5.80
N VAL A 440 12.46 13.36 -6.22
CA VAL A 440 12.62 12.15 -5.40
C VAL A 440 13.43 12.49 -4.15
N ARG A 441 14.61 13.13 -4.32
CA ARG A 441 15.43 13.65 -3.20
C ARG A 441 14.62 14.55 -2.28
N ASP A 442 13.64 15.27 -2.84
CA ASP A 442 12.88 16.23 -2.09
C ASP A 442 11.77 15.66 -1.20
N GLN A 443 11.22 14.50 -1.56
CA GLN A 443 10.21 13.78 -0.78
C GLN A 443 10.80 12.81 0.25
N PHE A 444 12.08 12.44 0.15
CA PHE A 444 12.73 11.55 1.11
C PHE A 444 12.99 12.25 2.45
N ILE A 445 11.96 12.41 3.27
CA ILE A 445 12.08 12.92 4.65
C ILE A 445 12.64 11.82 5.58
N VAL A 446 12.68 10.54 5.15
CA VAL A 446 13.10 9.41 5.99
C VAL A 446 13.84 8.35 5.15
N HIS A 447 14.99 7.87 5.63
CA HIS A 447 15.83 6.83 5.00
C HIS A 447 15.07 5.53 4.67
N SER A 448 14.01 5.20 5.42
CA SER A 448 13.16 4.03 5.16
C SER A 448 12.29 4.15 3.90
N VAL A 449 11.97 5.36 3.45
CA VAL A 449 11.25 5.59 2.18
C VAL A 449 12.18 5.32 1.00
N PHE A 450 13.46 5.68 1.12
CA PHE A 450 14.48 5.51 0.09
C PHE A 450 14.74 4.02 -0.22
N ASN A 451 15.05 3.22 0.80
CA ASN A 451 15.36 1.79 0.62
C ASN A 451 14.18 1.01 0.00
N ARG A 452 12.94 1.31 0.43
CA ARG A 452 11.72 0.68 -0.10
C ARG A 452 11.46 1.01 -1.57
N THR A 453 11.83 2.22 -2.00
CA THR A 453 11.72 2.61 -3.41
C THR A 453 12.87 2.09 -4.27
N GLU A 454 14.08 1.95 -3.72
CA GLU A 454 15.20 1.25 -4.38
C GLU A 454 14.88 -0.23 -4.63
N GLU A 455 14.29 -0.92 -3.64
CA GLU A 455 13.84 -2.32 -3.78
C GLU A 455 12.77 -2.49 -4.89
N GLN A 456 11.97 -1.45 -5.13
CA GLN A 456 11.00 -1.39 -6.24
C GLN A 456 11.65 -1.01 -7.58
N GLY A 457 12.94 -0.70 -7.60
CA GLY A 457 13.70 -0.33 -8.79
C GLY A 457 13.44 1.10 -9.27
N ILE A 458 13.27 2.06 -8.35
CA ILE A 458 13.06 3.49 -8.68
C ILE A 458 14.19 4.08 -9.51
N GLU A 459 15.40 3.52 -9.43
CA GLU A 459 16.55 3.89 -10.25
C GLU A 459 16.26 3.76 -11.76
N ASN A 460 15.37 2.83 -12.16
CA ASN A 460 15.03 2.63 -13.57
C ASN A 460 14.26 3.81 -14.21
N ILE A 461 13.71 4.72 -13.40
CA ILE A 461 12.92 5.87 -13.86
C ILE A 461 13.55 7.24 -13.52
N MET A 462 14.65 7.26 -12.75
CA MET A 462 15.48 8.44 -12.49
C MET A 462 16.25 8.88 -13.75
N MET A 463 16.83 10.09 -13.77
CA MET A 463 17.61 10.59 -14.91
C MET A 463 18.87 9.72 -15.11
N GLY A 464 18.75 8.68 -15.92
CA GLY A 464 19.80 7.69 -16.16
C GLY A 464 19.34 6.22 -16.10
N GLY A 465 18.07 5.95 -15.75
CA GLY A 465 17.50 4.60 -15.76
C GLY A 465 16.91 4.18 -17.11
N ASN A 466 16.90 2.88 -17.38
CA ASN A 466 16.53 2.30 -18.68
C ASN A 466 15.08 2.58 -19.13
N LYS A 467 14.18 2.98 -18.22
CA LYS A 467 12.78 3.27 -18.49
C LYS A 467 12.46 4.77 -18.54
N ALA A 468 13.43 5.65 -18.27
CA ALA A 468 13.20 7.08 -18.08
C ALA A 468 12.57 7.77 -19.31
N ASP A 469 12.92 7.34 -20.52
CA ASP A 469 12.43 7.92 -21.78
C ASP A 469 10.97 7.54 -22.11
N TYR A 470 10.42 6.52 -21.44
CA TYR A 470 9.10 5.94 -21.75
C TYR A 470 8.01 6.29 -20.73
N VAL A 471 8.36 6.97 -19.64
CA VAL A 471 7.47 7.26 -18.51
C VAL A 471 7.46 8.74 -18.14
N VAL A 472 6.36 9.26 -17.59
CA VAL A 472 6.27 10.59 -16.95
C VAL A 472 6.00 10.41 -15.47
N THR A 473 6.63 11.23 -14.62
CA THR A 473 6.43 11.21 -13.18
C THR A 473 5.49 12.32 -12.71
N GLU A 474 4.54 12.01 -11.85
CA GLU A 474 3.46 12.93 -11.42
C GLU A 474 3.25 12.87 -9.89
N ASP A 475 2.77 13.98 -9.31
CA ASP A 475 2.30 14.06 -7.92
C ASP A 475 0.76 14.14 -7.91
N THR A 476 0.11 13.11 -7.36
CA THR A 476 -1.35 12.95 -7.41
C THR A 476 -1.87 12.14 -6.23
N PHE A 477 -3.15 12.32 -5.87
CA PHE A 477 -3.83 11.45 -4.89
C PHE A 477 -4.37 10.15 -5.51
N MET A 478 -4.11 9.91 -6.79
CA MET A 478 -4.57 8.75 -7.54
C MET A 478 -3.74 7.48 -7.23
N TYR A 479 -3.81 7.02 -5.98
CA TYR A 479 -3.19 5.76 -5.53
C TYR A 479 -3.99 4.51 -6.00
N HIS A 480 -3.68 3.31 -5.45
CA HIS A 480 -4.30 2.01 -5.78
C HIS A 480 -5.73 2.06 -6.34
N GLY A 481 -6.00 1.43 -7.48
CA GLY A 481 -7.32 1.43 -8.14
C GLY A 481 -7.47 2.50 -9.23
N SER A 482 -6.60 3.50 -9.25
CA SER A 482 -6.45 4.44 -10.38
C SER A 482 -5.70 3.84 -11.58
N SER A 483 -4.97 2.73 -11.40
CA SER A 483 -4.24 2.04 -12.47
C SER A 483 -5.13 1.82 -13.69
N GLY A 484 -4.71 2.38 -14.83
CA GLY A 484 -5.38 2.34 -16.12
C GLY A 484 -6.15 3.63 -16.44
N SER A 485 -6.00 4.66 -15.60
CA SER A 485 -6.59 5.98 -15.82
C SER A 485 -5.94 6.68 -17.02
N PRO A 486 -6.74 7.34 -17.88
CA PRO A 486 -6.20 8.24 -18.88
C PRO A 486 -5.71 9.55 -18.25
N VAL A 487 -4.59 10.06 -18.77
CA VAL A 487 -4.05 11.35 -18.41
C VAL A 487 -4.24 12.34 -19.57
N PHE A 488 -4.90 13.45 -19.26
CA PHE A 488 -5.29 14.50 -20.18
C PHE A 488 -4.37 15.70 -20.06
N ASP A 489 -4.02 16.32 -21.18
CA ASP A 489 -3.38 17.64 -21.17
C ASP A 489 -4.41 18.77 -21.09
N ALA A 490 -3.90 19.99 -21.02
CA ALA A 490 -4.67 21.24 -21.04
C ALA A 490 -5.69 21.34 -22.18
N ASP A 491 -5.35 20.79 -23.35
CA ASP A 491 -6.18 20.80 -24.57
C ASP A 491 -7.16 19.62 -24.62
N GLY A 492 -7.19 18.75 -23.62
CA GLY A 492 -8.02 17.55 -23.60
C GLY A 492 -7.59 16.49 -24.62
N ARG A 493 -6.32 16.50 -25.03
CA ARG A 493 -5.67 15.33 -25.63
C ARG A 493 -5.30 14.36 -24.52
N VAL A 494 -5.27 13.07 -24.84
CA VAL A 494 -4.88 12.01 -23.91
C VAL A 494 -3.49 11.54 -24.27
N PHE A 495 -2.51 11.74 -23.40
CA PHE A 495 -1.11 11.42 -23.72
C PHE A 495 -0.57 10.24 -22.92
N GLY A 496 -1.24 9.88 -21.82
CA GLY A 496 -0.70 8.97 -20.82
C GLY A 496 -1.68 7.91 -20.33
N LEU A 497 -1.15 6.72 -20.04
CA LEU A 497 -1.79 5.66 -19.27
C LEU A 497 -1.14 5.59 -17.89
N HIS A 498 -1.90 5.94 -16.86
CA HIS A 498 -1.42 5.87 -15.47
C HIS A 498 -1.28 4.40 -15.03
N SER A 499 -0.08 3.97 -14.64
CA SER A 499 0.21 2.56 -14.30
C SER A 499 0.33 2.32 -12.80
N ALA A 500 1.36 2.88 -12.18
CA ALA A 500 1.72 2.56 -10.82
C ALA A 500 2.51 3.69 -10.15
N GLY A 501 2.53 3.65 -8.82
CA GLY A 501 3.37 4.50 -7.99
C GLY A 501 4.41 3.71 -7.22
N TYR A 502 5.55 4.34 -6.97
CA TYR A 502 6.55 3.87 -6.02
C TYR A 502 6.01 4.09 -4.62
N THR A 503 5.31 3.10 -4.09
CA THR A 503 4.52 3.26 -2.86
C THR A 503 5.37 3.13 -1.59
N TYR A 504 5.04 3.96 -0.61
CA TYR A 504 5.53 3.93 0.76
C TYR A 504 4.35 4.14 1.72
N GLY A 505 4.49 3.72 2.98
CA GLY A 505 3.40 3.80 3.97
C GLY A 505 2.87 2.44 4.40
N PHE A 506 1.76 2.45 5.14
CA PHE A 506 1.20 1.29 5.82
C PHE A 506 0.08 0.65 4.98
N PRO A 507 -0.29 -0.63 5.19
CA PRO A 507 -1.28 -1.37 4.37
C PRO A 507 -2.66 -0.70 4.18
N GLN A 508 -2.99 0.31 4.98
CA GLN A 508 -4.26 1.06 4.91
C GLN A 508 -4.09 2.53 4.47
N HIS A 509 -2.83 3.01 4.37
CA HIS A 509 -2.46 4.38 4.03
C HIS A 509 -1.16 4.36 3.21
N THR A 510 -1.20 3.69 2.07
CA THR A 510 -0.14 3.75 1.06
C THR A 510 -0.20 5.10 0.35
N LYS A 511 0.95 5.76 0.27
CA LYS A 511 1.19 6.95 -0.53
C LYS A 511 2.24 6.60 -1.58
N SER A 512 2.21 7.24 -2.73
CA SER A 512 3.27 7.10 -3.73
C SER A 512 4.30 8.21 -3.56
N VAL A 513 5.60 7.87 -3.64
CA VAL A 513 6.68 8.86 -3.79
C VAL A 513 6.48 9.51 -5.15
N ILE A 514 6.51 8.69 -6.20
CA ILE A 514 6.31 9.13 -7.57
C ILE A 514 5.39 8.13 -8.25
N GLU A 515 4.42 8.64 -8.99
CA GLU A 515 3.59 7.84 -9.89
C GLU A 515 4.08 7.99 -11.31
N PHE A 516 4.01 6.92 -12.10
CA PHE A 516 4.47 6.93 -13.47
C PHE A 516 3.38 6.60 -14.49
N VAL A 517 3.49 7.29 -15.62
CA VAL A 517 2.52 7.27 -16.72
C VAL A 517 3.24 6.84 -17.99
N HIS A 518 2.71 5.84 -18.68
CA HIS A 518 3.24 5.37 -19.96
C HIS A 518 2.69 6.20 -21.13
N SER A 519 3.54 6.49 -22.11
CA SER A 519 3.10 7.19 -23.33
C SER A 519 2.08 6.37 -24.11
N LEU A 520 0.90 6.95 -24.35
CA LEU A 520 -0.16 6.30 -25.14
C LEU A 520 0.20 6.16 -26.61
N LEU A 521 1.08 7.01 -27.15
CA LEU A 521 1.58 6.84 -28.52
C LEU A 521 2.52 5.63 -28.62
N THR A 522 3.36 5.41 -27.60
CA THR A 522 4.22 4.21 -27.53
C THR A 522 3.39 2.94 -27.38
N ILE A 523 2.41 2.94 -26.47
CA ILE A 523 1.44 1.83 -26.32
C ILE A 523 0.69 1.58 -27.63
N PHE A 524 0.21 2.64 -28.30
CA PHE A 524 -0.51 2.52 -29.55
C PHE A 524 0.36 1.93 -30.67
N ASN A 525 1.63 2.32 -30.77
CA ASN A 525 2.57 1.73 -31.71
C ASN A 525 2.71 0.23 -31.47
N LYS A 526 2.98 -0.17 -30.21
CA LYS A 526 3.10 -1.59 -29.84
C LYS A 526 1.83 -2.38 -30.15
N PHE A 527 0.66 -1.82 -29.84
CA PHE A 527 -0.63 -2.42 -30.17
C PHE A 527 -0.81 -2.64 -31.67
N VAL A 528 -0.51 -1.64 -32.50
CA VAL A 528 -0.60 -1.75 -33.97
C VAL A 528 0.37 -2.80 -34.51
N SER A 529 1.62 -2.82 -34.07
CA SER A 529 2.60 -3.84 -34.48
C SER A 529 2.12 -5.25 -34.09
N ASN A 530 1.62 -5.44 -32.86
CA ASN A 530 1.08 -6.73 -32.41
C ASN A 530 -0.14 -7.18 -33.24
N LEU A 531 -1.02 -6.26 -33.65
CA LEU A 531 -2.17 -6.59 -34.52
C LEU A 531 -1.71 -7.07 -35.91
N LYS A 532 -0.69 -6.42 -36.48
CA LYS A 532 -0.10 -6.82 -37.76
C LYS A 532 0.54 -8.20 -37.66
N GLU A 533 1.33 -8.45 -36.61
CA GLU A 533 1.95 -9.76 -36.34
C GLU A 533 0.92 -10.89 -36.19
N LYS A 534 -0.21 -10.61 -35.52
CA LYS A 534 -1.32 -11.56 -35.37
C LYS A 534 -2.14 -11.76 -36.65
N GLY A 535 -2.01 -10.88 -37.65
CA GLY A 535 -2.80 -10.90 -38.88
C GLY A 535 -4.29 -10.56 -38.67
N ASP A 536 -4.65 -9.76 -37.66
CA ASP A 536 -6.04 -9.34 -37.43
C ASP A 536 -6.41 -8.13 -38.30
N GLU A 537 -6.52 -8.39 -39.62
CA GLU A 537 -6.79 -7.36 -40.64
C GLU A 537 -8.08 -6.57 -40.33
N LYS A 538 -9.11 -7.23 -39.81
CA LYS A 538 -10.41 -6.59 -39.52
C LYS A 538 -10.30 -5.58 -38.39
N LEU A 539 -9.55 -5.91 -37.33
CA LEU A 539 -9.34 -4.99 -36.24
C LEU A 539 -8.38 -3.87 -36.64
N LEU A 540 -7.35 -4.21 -37.43
CA LEU A 540 -6.42 -3.23 -37.98
C LEU A 540 -7.16 -2.16 -38.81
N GLU A 541 -8.01 -2.55 -39.77
CA GLU A 541 -8.80 -1.61 -40.59
C GLU A 541 -9.62 -0.62 -39.73
N LYS A 542 -10.22 -1.10 -38.64
CA LYS A 542 -10.97 -0.24 -37.70
C LYS A 542 -10.04 0.74 -37.00
N VAL A 543 -8.88 0.27 -36.52
CA VAL A 543 -7.87 1.11 -35.88
C VAL A 543 -7.39 2.20 -36.83
N GLU A 544 -7.09 1.83 -38.08
CA GLU A 544 -6.70 2.77 -39.12
C GLU A 544 -7.80 3.82 -39.38
N GLU A 545 -9.06 3.39 -39.46
CA GLU A 545 -10.21 4.29 -39.64
C GLU A 545 -10.29 5.34 -38.52
N LYS A 546 -10.15 4.93 -37.26
CA LYS A 546 -10.13 5.85 -36.11
C LYS A 546 -8.89 6.74 -36.12
N ALA A 547 -7.75 6.23 -36.56
CA ALA A 547 -6.50 7.00 -36.66
C ALA A 547 -6.54 8.08 -37.77
N LYS A 548 -7.40 7.97 -38.79
CA LYS A 548 -7.47 8.88 -39.97
C LYS A 548 -7.66 10.37 -39.67
N LYS A 549 -8.06 10.77 -38.47
CA LYS A 549 -8.22 12.19 -38.12
C LYS A 549 -7.12 12.73 -37.22
N ASN A 550 -6.25 11.86 -36.72
CA ASN A 550 -5.17 12.21 -35.82
C ASN A 550 -3.82 12.02 -36.52
N THR A 551 -3.09 13.12 -36.72
CA THR A 551 -1.81 13.12 -37.44
C THR A 551 -0.76 12.23 -36.80
N HIS A 552 -0.70 12.16 -35.46
CA HIS A 552 0.26 11.33 -34.75
C HIS A 552 -0.02 9.84 -34.94
N LEU A 553 -1.30 9.44 -34.85
CA LEU A 553 -1.70 8.05 -35.06
C LEU A 553 -1.51 7.61 -36.52
N LYS A 554 -1.78 8.49 -37.49
CA LYS A 554 -1.50 8.21 -38.91
C LYS A 554 -0.05 7.84 -39.16
N THR A 555 0.87 8.61 -38.58
CA THR A 555 2.30 8.35 -38.74
C THR A 555 2.65 6.97 -38.23
N ILE A 556 2.14 6.59 -37.04
CA ILE A 556 2.38 5.26 -36.45
C ILE A 556 1.84 4.14 -37.34
N VAL A 557 0.59 4.28 -37.81
CA VAL A 557 -0.04 3.29 -38.69
C VAL A 557 0.74 3.12 -40.00
N GLY A 558 1.20 4.23 -40.60
CA GLY A 558 1.86 4.25 -41.91
C GLY A 558 3.39 4.04 -41.92
N ALA A 559 4.08 4.15 -40.78
CA ALA A 559 5.55 4.15 -40.72
C ALA A 559 6.23 2.83 -41.14
N GLU A 560 5.53 1.70 -41.12
CA GLU A 560 6.12 0.39 -41.46
C GLU A 560 5.86 -0.05 -42.92
N GLN A 561 5.10 0.70 -43.72
CA GLN A 561 4.94 0.39 -45.16
C GLN A 561 6.19 0.73 -45.98
N ALA A 562 7.18 1.42 -45.41
CA ALA A 562 8.40 1.82 -46.11
C ALA A 562 9.52 0.76 -46.09
N ASP A 563 9.47 -0.22 -45.19
CA ASP A 563 10.54 -1.23 -45.03
C ASP A 563 10.32 -2.51 -45.85
N SER A 564 9.18 -2.66 -46.54
CA SER A 564 8.89 -3.84 -47.39
C SER A 564 9.11 -3.62 -48.90
N ASP A 565 9.39 -2.39 -49.35
CA ASP A 565 9.49 -2.05 -50.78
C ASP A 565 10.95 -1.81 -51.26
N SER A 566 11.96 -2.24 -50.51
CA SER A 566 13.34 -2.27 -51.02
C SER A 566 13.65 -3.61 -51.70
N ASP A 567 13.06 -3.80 -52.88
CA ASP A 567 13.56 -4.78 -53.85
C ASP A 567 15.03 -4.41 -54.21
N PRO A 568 15.99 -5.34 -54.14
CA PRO A 568 17.33 -5.07 -54.63
C PRO A 568 17.28 -5.06 -56.16
N GLU A 569 17.36 -3.86 -56.74
CA GLU A 569 17.59 -3.68 -58.17
C GLU A 569 18.76 -4.57 -58.63
N SER A 570 18.46 -5.34 -59.67
CA SER A 570 19.37 -6.08 -60.51
C SER A 570 20.60 -5.24 -60.88
N MET A 571 21.78 -5.64 -60.41
CA MET A 571 23.04 -5.29 -61.06
C MET A 571 23.23 -6.21 -62.26
N ASP A 572 22.85 -5.70 -63.42
CA ASP A 572 23.28 -6.22 -64.71
C ASP A 572 24.59 -5.53 -65.15
N SER A 573 25.55 -6.36 -65.54
CA SER A 573 26.68 -6.13 -66.45
C SER A 573 27.44 -4.79 -66.48
N SER A 574 28.70 -4.83 -66.00
CA SER A 574 29.91 -4.46 -66.77
C SER A 574 31.17 -5.00 -66.10
#